data_AF-F2SSU9-F1
#
_entry.id   AF-F2SSU9-F1
#
_cell.length_a   1.000
_cell.length_b   1.000
_cell.length_c   1.000
_cell.angle_alpha   90.00
_cell.angle_beta   90.00
_cell.angle_gamma   90.00
#
_symmetry.space_group_name_H-M   'P 1'
#
loop_
_entity.id
_entity.type
_entity.pdbx_description
1 polymer ?
#
loop_
_entity_poly.entity_id
_entity_poly.type
_entity_poly.pdbx_seq_one_letter_code
_entity_poly.pdbx_strand_id
1 'polypeptide(L)'
;MIANTNSMSDNKSSEEKARESFSSILSYYLHNRESLERIPSWVTESSESGSIPIALSPSLMPTSDEQVEAEKQKLKERVSDALPKLSERERQLMTQAVIVARSSGGRTGSSDI
;
A
#
# COMPACT_ATOMS: atom_id res chain seq x y z
N MET A 1 -29.46 34.73 0.12
CA MET A 1 -28.73 34.73 1.41
C MET A 1 -27.54 33.80 1.28
N ILE A 2 -26.37 34.38 1.57
CA ILE A 2 -25.01 33.90 1.88
C ILE A 2 -24.74 32.39 1.83
N ALA A 3 -23.64 32.07 1.14
CA ALA A 3 -23.02 30.76 0.94
C ALA A 3 -22.70 30.01 2.23
N ASN A 4 -22.82 28.68 2.18
CA ASN A 4 -22.16 27.79 3.14
C ASN A 4 -21.10 26.98 2.39
N THR A 5 -19.92 27.57 2.25
CA THR A 5 -18.69 26.87 1.85
C THR A 5 -18.03 26.26 3.09
N ASN A 6 -17.47 25.07 2.90
CA ASN A 6 -16.58 24.33 3.80
C ASN A 6 -17.23 23.37 4.80
N SER A 7 -17.43 22.12 4.37
CA SER A 7 -16.81 20.96 5.03
C SER A 7 -17.11 19.71 4.22
N MET A 8 -16.20 19.30 3.32
CA MET A 8 -16.44 18.11 2.49
C MET A 8 -15.20 17.26 2.20
N SER A 9 -14.15 17.34 3.04
CA SER A 9 -12.88 16.65 2.71
C SER A 9 -12.26 15.75 3.76
N ASP A 10 -12.60 15.81 5.05
CA ASP A 10 -11.75 15.15 6.06
C ASP A 10 -12.26 13.85 6.69
N ASN A 11 -13.52 13.44 6.45
CA ASN A 11 -14.11 12.23 7.05
C ASN A 11 -14.04 10.97 6.17
N LYS A 12 -13.15 10.93 5.18
CA LYS A 12 -12.95 9.73 4.35
C LYS A 12 -11.98 8.77 5.04
N SER A 13 -12.31 7.48 5.08
CA SER A 13 -11.41 6.45 5.59
C SER A 13 -10.11 6.46 4.77
N SER A 14 -9.01 5.98 5.35
CA SER A 14 -7.72 5.87 4.64
C SER A 14 -7.87 5.09 3.32
N GLU A 15 -8.72 4.06 3.34
CA GLU A 15 -9.05 3.24 2.18
C GLU A 15 -9.81 4.03 1.11
N GLU A 16 -10.80 4.83 1.50
CA GLU A 16 -11.54 5.71 0.59
C GLU A 16 -10.62 6.75 -0.05
N LYS A 17 -9.72 7.35 0.73
CA LYS A 17 -8.72 8.32 0.23
C LYS A 17 -7.75 7.66 -0.75
N ALA A 18 -7.32 6.42 -0.47
CA ALA A 18 -6.47 5.64 -1.36
C ALA A 18 -7.19 5.30 -2.67
N ARG A 19 -8.46 4.90 -2.61
CA ARG A 19 -9.30 4.62 -3.77
C ARG A 19 -9.49 5.85 -4.65
N GLU A 20 -9.75 7.01 -4.06
CA GLU A 20 -9.92 8.27 -4.80
C GLU A 20 -8.62 8.74 -5.44
N SER A 21 -7.51 8.65 -4.70
CA SER A 21 -6.18 8.99 -5.22
C SER A 21 -5.84 8.09 -6.41
N PHE A 22 -6.09 6.79 -6.28
CA PHE A 22 -5.87 5.85 -7.35
C PHE A 22 -6.74 6.15 -8.58
N SER A 23 -8.03 6.42 -8.36
CA SER A 23 -8.98 6.76 -9.43
C SER A 23 -8.56 8.03 -10.18
N SER A 24 -8.02 9.03 -9.48
CA SER A 24 -7.48 10.24 -10.08
C SER A 24 -6.27 9.95 -10.98
N ILE A 25 -5.32 9.14 -10.49
CA ILE A 25 -4.13 8.75 -11.26
C ILE A 25 -4.53 7.93 -12.50
N LEU A 26 -5.42 6.94 -12.35
CA LEU A 26 -5.90 6.14 -13.48
C LEU A 26 -6.59 7.03 -14.52
N SER A 27 -7.45 7.94 -14.07
CA SER A 27 -8.15 8.88 -14.94
C SER A 27 -7.16 9.73 -15.75
N TYR A 28 -6.10 10.23 -15.13
CA TYR A 28 -5.07 10.98 -15.85
C TYR A 28 -4.47 10.16 -17.01
N TYR A 29 -4.06 8.92 -16.76
CA TYR A 29 -3.46 8.11 -17.82
C TYR A 29 -4.46 7.75 -18.92
N LEU A 30 -5.72 7.44 -18.58
CA LEU A 30 -6.75 7.14 -19.57
C LEU A 30 -7.05 8.35 -20.47
N HIS A 31 -7.15 9.55 -19.90
CA HIS A 31 -7.45 10.77 -20.65
C HIS A 31 -6.27 11.24 -21.51
N ASN A 32 -5.03 10.99 -21.08
CA ASN A 32 -3.83 11.49 -21.76
C ASN A 32 -3.10 10.40 -22.57
N ARG A 33 -3.72 9.24 -22.77
CA ARG A 33 -3.10 8.06 -23.40
C ARG A 33 -2.44 8.35 -24.75
N GLU A 34 -3.01 9.28 -25.54
CA GLU A 34 -2.53 9.58 -26.89
C GLU A 34 -1.38 10.59 -26.90
N SER A 35 -1.17 11.29 -25.79
CA SER A 35 -0.14 12.31 -25.62
C SER A 35 1.06 11.83 -24.79
N LEU A 36 0.96 10.65 -24.17
CA LEU A 36 1.99 10.09 -23.30
C LEU A 36 2.87 9.10 -24.09
N GLU A 37 4.19 9.33 -24.07
CA GLU A 37 5.16 8.43 -24.72
C GLU A 37 5.19 7.03 -24.11
N ARG A 38 4.83 6.92 -22.82
CA ARG A 38 4.82 5.64 -22.10
C ARG A 38 3.65 5.59 -21.13
N ILE A 39 2.82 4.57 -21.30
CA ILE A 39 1.72 4.24 -20.40
C ILE A 39 2.13 3.03 -19.55
N PRO A 40 1.97 3.05 -18.22
CA PRO A 40 2.20 1.88 -17.38
C PRO A 40 1.30 0.70 -17.77
N SER A 41 1.84 -0.52 -17.77
CA SER A 41 1.11 -1.72 -18.18
C SER A 41 -0.19 -1.96 -17.40
N TRP A 42 -0.22 -1.59 -16.11
CA TRP A 42 -1.41 -1.71 -15.28
C TRP A 42 -2.58 -0.81 -15.74
N VAL A 43 -2.35 0.27 -16.49
CA VAL A 43 -3.44 1.10 -17.05
C VAL A 43 -4.11 0.39 -18.24
N THR A 44 -3.30 -0.24 -19.09
CA THR A 44 -3.76 -0.92 -20.31
C THR A 44 -4.37 -2.29 -20.01
N GLU A 45 -3.80 -3.03 -19.05
CA GLU A 45 -4.27 -4.36 -18.65
C GLU A 45 -5.55 -4.30 -17.81
N SER A 46 -5.82 -3.19 -17.12
CA SER A 46 -7.01 -3.02 -16.26
C SER A 46 -8.25 -2.52 -17.01
N SER A 47 -8.18 -2.35 -18.34
CA SER A 47 -9.27 -1.73 -19.11
C SER A 47 -10.44 -2.68 -19.42
N GLU A 48 -10.27 -4.00 -19.33
CA GLU A 48 -11.36 -4.98 -19.58
C GLU A 48 -12.19 -5.31 -18.34
N SER A 49 -11.71 -4.97 -17.15
CA SER A 49 -12.47 -5.10 -15.92
C SER A 49 -12.13 -3.90 -15.06
N GLY A 50 -13.10 -3.01 -14.86
CA GLY A 50 -12.99 -1.81 -14.00
C GLY A 50 -12.70 -2.09 -12.52
N SER A 51 -12.11 -3.23 -12.21
CA SER A 51 -11.54 -3.64 -10.95
C SER A 51 -10.07 -3.93 -11.21
N ILE A 52 -9.18 -3.07 -10.72
CA ILE A 52 -7.80 -3.49 -10.51
C ILE A 52 -7.85 -4.56 -9.44
N PRO A 53 -7.35 -5.77 -9.71
CA PRO A 53 -7.31 -6.80 -8.71
C PRO A 53 -6.25 -6.41 -7.67
N ILE A 54 -6.64 -5.58 -6.70
CA ILE A 54 -6.07 -5.57 -5.35
C ILE A 54 -6.70 -6.74 -4.56
N ALA A 55 -7.06 -7.82 -5.25
CA ALA A 55 -7.54 -9.05 -4.67
C ALA A 55 -6.39 -10.04 -4.76
N LEU A 56 -5.76 -10.32 -3.62
CA LEU A 56 -5.02 -11.56 -3.46
C LEU A 56 -5.99 -12.70 -3.82
N SER A 57 -5.54 -13.67 -4.63
CA SER A 57 -6.42 -14.77 -4.99
C SER A 57 -6.96 -15.43 -3.71
N PRO A 58 -8.24 -15.82 -3.63
CA PRO A 58 -8.79 -16.46 -2.42
C PRO A 58 -8.01 -17.70 -1.98
N SER A 59 -7.30 -18.35 -2.92
CA SER A 59 -6.37 -19.45 -2.66
C SER A 59 -5.08 -19.07 -1.92
N LEU A 60 -4.72 -17.78 -1.88
CA LEU A 60 -3.55 -17.23 -1.19
C LEU A 60 -3.90 -16.63 0.17
N MET A 61 -5.19 -16.53 0.52
CA MET A 61 -5.59 -16.07 1.85
C MET A 61 -5.47 -17.23 2.84
N PRO A 62 -4.87 -17.00 4.02
CA PRO A 62 -4.92 -17.97 5.11
C PRO A 62 -6.38 -18.31 5.41
N THR A 63 -6.70 -19.59 5.43
CA THR A 63 -8.05 -20.09 5.66
C THR A 63 -8.40 -20.22 7.14
N SER A 64 -7.40 -20.10 8.03
CA SER A 64 -7.57 -20.13 9.49
C SER A 64 -6.51 -19.32 10.23
N ASP A 65 -6.84 -18.88 11.45
CA ASP A 65 -5.91 -18.17 12.34
C ASP A 65 -4.68 -19.02 12.71
N GLU A 66 -4.85 -20.35 12.79
CA GLU A 66 -3.74 -21.28 13.03
C GLU A 66 -2.71 -21.25 11.89
N GLN A 67 -3.16 -21.13 10.64
CA GLN A 67 -2.27 -20.99 9.49
C GLN A 67 -1.50 -19.66 9.55
N VAL A 68 -2.17 -18.57 9.95
CA VAL A 68 -1.53 -17.26 10.11
C VAL A 68 -0.42 -17.32 11.17
N GLU A 69 -0.70 -17.88 12.35
CA GLU A 69 0.29 -17.96 13.41
C GLU A 69 1.43 -18.92 13.06
N ALA A 70 1.16 -20.03 12.36
CA ALA A 70 2.19 -20.93 11.85
C ALA A 70 3.12 -20.23 10.83
N GLU A 71 2.56 -19.48 9.89
CA GLU A 71 3.35 -18.71 8.92
C GLU A 71 4.16 -17.60 9.57
N LYS A 72 3.57 -16.89 10.53
CA LYS A 72 4.26 -15.86 11.32
C LYS A 72 5.40 -16.43 12.14
N GLN A 73 5.24 -17.61 12.73
CA GLN A 73 6.31 -18.29 13.44
C GLN A 73 7.44 -18.70 12.49
N LYS A 74 7.10 -19.30 11.34
CA LYS A 74 8.06 -19.66 10.29
C LYS A 74 8.81 -18.44 9.74
N LEU A 75 8.14 -17.29 9.62
CA LEU A 75 8.76 -16.04 9.21
C LEU A 75 9.74 -15.55 10.28
N LYS A 76 9.37 -15.58 11.56
CA LYS A 76 10.26 -15.19 12.67
C LYS A 76 11.55 -16.01 12.68
N GLU A 77 11.46 -17.33 12.49
CA GLU A 77 12.62 -18.22 12.42
C GLU A 77 13.52 -17.88 11.23
N ARG A 78 12.94 -17.67 10.04
CA ARG A 78 13.71 -17.27 8.86
C ARG A 78 14.39 -15.91 9.04
N VAL A 79 13.71 -14.96 9.67
CA VAL A 79 14.27 -13.64 9.97
C VAL A 79 15.40 -13.77 11.00
N SER A 80 15.24 -14.56 12.06
CA SER A 80 16.31 -14.75 13.05
C SER A 80 17.55 -15.40 12.45
N ASP A 81 17.39 -16.26 11.45
CA ASP A 81 18.52 -16.90 10.75
C ASP A 81 19.20 -15.98 9.73
N ALA A 82 18.46 -15.02 9.17
CA ALA A 82 18.94 -14.10 8.15
C ALA A 82 19.62 -12.87 8.75
N LEU A 83 19.10 -12.32 9.86
CA LEU A 83 19.62 -11.09 10.48
C LEU A 83 21.12 -11.18 10.85
N PRO A 84 21.66 -12.29 11.38
CA PRO A 84 23.09 -12.41 11.69
C PRO A 84 23.98 -12.45 10.44
N LYS A 85 23.45 -12.88 9.29
CA LYS A 85 24.19 -13.03 8.02
C LYS A 85 24.35 -11.72 7.26
N LEU A 86 23.63 -10.68 7.66
CA LEU A 86 23.73 -9.36 7.03
C LEU A 86 25.06 -8.68 7.37
N SER A 87 25.70 -8.09 6.36
CA SER A 87 26.82 -7.19 6.56
C SER A 87 26.38 -5.90 7.26
N GLU A 88 27.32 -5.19 7.88
CA GLU A 88 27.06 -3.91 8.54
C GLU A 88 26.44 -2.88 7.59
N ARG A 89 26.92 -2.85 6.33
CA ARG A 89 26.38 -1.95 5.30
C ARG A 89 24.92 -2.26 4.96
N GLU A 90 24.56 -3.54 4.84
CA GLU A 90 23.18 -3.95 4.54
C GLU A 90 22.24 -3.61 5.69
N ARG A 91 22.68 -3.82 6.94
CA ARG A 91 21.90 -3.42 8.12
C ARG A 91 21.63 -1.92 8.14
N GLN A 92 22.66 -1.11 7.88
CA GLN A 92 22.52 0.35 7.84
C GLN A 92 21.55 0.83 6.75
N LEU A 93 21.59 0.21 5.57
CA LEU A 93 20.63 0.51 4.50
C LEU A 93 19.20 0.13 4.88
N MET A 94 18.99 -1.04 5.51
CA MET A 94 17.68 -1.44 6.01
C MET A 94 17.15 -0.47 7.08
N THR A 95 17.99 -0.05 8.03
CA THR A 95 17.60 0.92 9.06
C THR A 95 17.23 2.26 8.45
N GLN A 96 17.99 2.76 7.47
CA GLN A 96 17.66 3.99 6.76
C GLN A 96 16.34 3.86 5.99
N ALA A 97 16.10 2.74 5.31
CA ALA A 97 14.84 2.49 4.61
C ALA A 97 13.64 2.50 5.58
N VAL A 98 13.78 1.93 6.78
CA VAL A 98 12.75 1.96 7.83
C VAL A 98 12.49 3.39 8.31
N ILE A 99 13.54 4.19 8.52
CA ILE A 99 13.41 5.60 8.93
C ILE A 99 12.69 6.40 7.85
N VAL A 100 13.09 6.25 6.58
CA VAL A 100 12.47 6.92 5.44
C VAL A 100 11.00 6.52 5.32
N ALA A 101 10.69 5.22 5.34
CA ALA A 101 9.32 4.71 5.27
C ALA A 101 8.43 5.26 6.41
N ARG A 102 8.96 5.34 7.63
CA ARG A 102 8.27 5.94 8.78
C ARG A 102 8.08 7.45 8.64
N SER A 103 9.06 8.15 8.08
CA SER A 103 8.95 9.59 7.83
C SER A 103 7.95 9.94 6.72
N SER A 104 7.73 9.02 5.77
CA SER A 104 6.73 9.17 4.70
C SER A 104 5.31 8.70 5.10
N GLY A 105 5.13 8.06 6.26
CA GLY A 105 3.86 7.53 6.76
C GLY A 105 3.53 8.06 8.15
N GLY A 106 2.97 9.27 8.23
CA GLY A 106 2.58 9.88 9.50
C GLY A 106 1.26 9.35 10.05
N ARG A 107 1.26 9.02 11.36
CA ARG A 107 0.12 8.95 12.33
C ARG A 107 -0.88 7.79 12.10
N THR A 108 -1.19 6.88 13.03
CA THR A 108 -1.21 6.89 14.50
C THR A 108 -1.08 5.45 15.04
N GLY A 109 -0.11 5.21 15.92
CA GLY A 109 -0.37 4.38 17.09
C GLY A 109 -0.83 5.32 18.20
N SER A 110 -2.09 5.23 18.63
CA SER A 110 -2.48 5.68 19.96
C SER A 110 -2.33 4.48 20.87
N SER A 111 -1.25 4.47 21.65
CA SER A 111 -1.17 3.67 22.85
C SER A 111 -2.00 4.38 23.90
N ASP A 112 -3.14 3.82 24.25
CA ASP A 112 -3.83 4.18 25.49
C ASP A 112 -3.68 2.99 26.44
N ILE A 113 -2.92 3.24 27.50
CA ILE A 113 -2.93 2.50 28.78
C ILE A 113 -4.15 2.98 29.56
#